data_AF-A0A924W1P1-F1
#
_entry.id   AF-A0A924W1P1-F1
#
_cell.length_a   1.000
_cell.length_b   1.000
_cell.length_c   1.000
_cell.angle_alpha   90.00
_cell.angle_beta   90.00
_cell.angle_gamma   90.00
#
_symmetry.space_group_name_H-M   'P 1'
#
loop_
_entity.id
_entity.type
_entity.pdbx_description
1 polymer ?
#
loop_
_entity_poly.entity_id
_entity_poly.type
_entity_poly.pdbx_seq_one_letter_code
_entity_poly.pdbx_strand_id
1 'polypeptide(L)' 'MFFAQTLGPALTPTSAAALCDYVLNKTNGKRTLSATELHAAVEEFLTQRANASTPDSVIAFLKKLGRVTQEGAKYKLSA' A
#
# COMPACT_ATOMS: atom_id res chain seq x y z
N MET A 1 26.65 -7.01 -19.51
CA MET A 1 25.35 -6.35 -19.74
C MET A 1 24.43 -6.76 -18.61
N PHE A 2 24.14 -5.86 -17.67
CA PHE A 2 23.23 -6.14 -16.56
C PHE A 2 21.80 -6.02 -17.07
N PHE A 3 21.06 -7.11 -17.06
CA PHE A 3 19.61 -7.10 -17.22
C PHE A 3 19.05 -6.37 -16.00
N ALA A 4 18.80 -5.07 -16.16
CA ALA A 4 17.87 -4.36 -15.31
C ALA A 4 16.52 -5.04 -15.52
N GLN A 5 16.29 -6.08 -14.71
CA GLN A 5 14.97 -6.59 -14.42
C GLN A 5 14.07 -5.38 -14.30
N THR A 6 13.00 -5.39 -15.08
CA THR A 6 11.89 -4.46 -15.11
C THR A 6 11.27 -4.42 -13.70
N LEU A 7 12.00 -3.85 -12.76
CA LEU A 7 11.54 -3.46 -11.45
C LEU A 7 10.66 -2.25 -11.75
N GLY A 8 9.40 -2.53 -12.10
CA GLY A 8 8.33 -1.56 -11.92
C GLY A 8 8.53 -0.90 -10.56
N PRO A 9 8.31 0.43 -10.47
CA PRO A 9 8.93 1.31 -9.49
C PRO A 9 9.01 0.61 -8.13
N ALA A 10 10.24 0.26 -7.73
CA ALA A 10 10.47 -0.50 -6.51
C ALA A 10 9.64 0.11 -5.38
N LEU A 11 8.95 -0.72 -4.59
CA LEU A 11 8.18 -0.29 -3.42
C LEU A 11 9.11 0.50 -2.49
N THR A 12 9.07 1.82 -2.61
CA THR A 12 9.87 2.72 -1.77
C THR A 12 9.05 3.09 -0.54
N PRO A 13 9.72 3.44 0.58
CA PRO A 13 9.05 4.03 1.74
C PRO A 13 8.27 5.30 1.36
N THR A 14 8.68 6.02 0.32
CA THR A 14 7.94 7.18 -0.23
C THR A 14 6.62 6.76 -0.87
N SER A 15 6.58 5.67 -1.65
CA SER A 15 5.35 5.11 -2.19
C SER A 15 4.41 4.60 -1.09
N ALA A 16 4.96 4.03 -0.01
CA ALA A 16 4.19 3.60 1.15
C ALA A 16 3.49 4.78 1.86
N ALA A 17 4.20 5.90 2.07
CA ALA A 17 3.61 7.10 2.65
C ALA A 17 2.53 7.70 1.73
N ALA A 18 2.79 7.77 0.42
CA ALA A 18 1.82 8.26 -0.56
C ALA A 18 0.57 7.37 -0.64
N LEU A 19 0.72 6.06 -0.45
CA LEU A 19 -0.40 5.14 -0.39
C LEU A 19 -1.20 5.30 0.91
N CYS A 20 -0.54 5.46 2.07
CA CYS A 20 -1.24 5.82 3.31
C CYS A 20 -2.04 7.12 3.15
N ASP A 21 -1.45 8.14 2.54
CA ASP A 21 -2.11 9.42 2.27
C ASP A 21 -3.31 9.27 1.31
N TYR A 22 -3.12 8.53 0.20
CA TYR A 22 -4.19 8.21 -0.74
C TYR A 22 -5.36 7.49 -0.07
N VAL A 23 -5.04 6.50 0.77
CA VAL A 23 -6.04 5.72 1.49
C VAL A 23 -6.74 6.60 2.55
N LEU A 24 -6.02 7.44 3.28
CA LEU A 24 -6.61 8.39 4.23
C LEU A 24 -7.53 9.38 3.53
N ASN A 25 -7.10 9.95 2.39
CA ASN A 25 -7.91 10.88 1.60
C ASN A 25 -9.20 10.19 1.09
N LYS A 26 -9.07 8.98 0.53
CA LYS A 26 -10.20 8.19 0.02
C LYS A 26 -11.21 7.82 1.10
N THR A 27 -10.74 7.65 2.33
CA THR A 27 -11.56 7.17 3.45
C THR A 27 -11.95 8.32 4.40
N ASN A 28 -11.74 9.56 3.95
CA ASN A 28 -12.06 10.80 4.66
C ASN A 28 -11.39 10.87 6.06
N GLY A 29 -10.15 10.41 6.16
CA GLY A 29 -9.35 10.35 7.38
C GLY A 29 -9.58 9.10 8.24
N LYS A 30 -10.39 8.13 7.80
CA LYS A 30 -10.55 6.87 8.54
C LYS A 30 -9.23 6.09 8.55
N ARG A 31 -8.68 5.93 9.74
CA ARG A 31 -7.46 5.14 9.98
C ARG A 31 -7.73 3.65 10.04
N THR A 32 -8.98 3.20 10.03
CA THR A 32 -9.34 1.79 10.18
C THR A 32 -10.15 1.34 8.99
N LEU A 33 -9.68 0.32 8.29
CA LEU A 33 -10.22 -0.16 7.03
C LEU A 33 -10.41 -1.65 7.05
N SER A 34 -11.37 -2.13 6.28
CA SER A 34 -11.54 -3.55 6.06
C SER A 34 -10.42 -4.08 5.16
N ALA A 35 -10.12 -5.38 5.23
CA ALA A 35 -9.16 -6.03 4.33
C ALA A 35 -9.43 -5.70 2.86
N THR A 36 -10.70 -5.78 2.45
CA THR A 36 -11.16 -5.50 1.10
C THR A 36 -10.96 -4.04 0.70
N GLU A 37 -11.23 -3.09 1.61
CA GLU A 37 -11.05 -1.66 1.34
C GLU A 37 -9.57 -1.30 1.19
N LEU A 38 -8.71 -1.84 2.06
CA LEU A 38 -7.28 -1.64 1.96
C LEU A 38 -6.74 -2.25 0.67
N HIS A 39 -7.16 -3.47 0.33
CA HIS A 39 -6.73 -4.16 -0.88
C HIS A 39 -7.15 -3.39 -2.14
N ALA A 40 -8.41 -2.97 -2.24
CA ALA A 40 -8.91 -2.18 -3.37
C ALA A 40 -8.15 -0.84 -3.51
N ALA A 41 -7.92 -0.13 -2.40
CA ALA A 41 -7.19 1.14 -2.44
C ALA A 41 -5.71 0.95 -2.84
N VAL A 42 -5.08 -0.14 -2.40
CA VAL A 42 -3.71 -0.50 -2.81
C VAL A 42 -3.66 -0.87 -4.29
N GLU A 43 -4.62 -1.67 -4.77
CA GLU A 43 -4.72 -2.10 -6.16
C GLU A 43 -4.93 -0.91 -7.11
N GLU A 44 -5.81 0.03 -6.75
CA GLU A 44 -6.01 1.26 -7.52
C GLU A 44 -4.75 2.12 -7.56
N PHE A 45 -4.04 2.25 -6.43
CA PHE A 45 -2.78 3.00 -6.38
C PHE A 45 -1.69 2.35 -7.24
N LEU A 46 -1.57 1.02 -7.21
CA LEU A 46 -0.65 0.26 -8.06
C LEU A 46 -0.97 0.43 -9.55
N THR A 47 -2.26 0.37 -9.89
CA THR A 47 -2.75 0.58 -11.27
C THR A 47 -2.43 1.99 -11.76
N GLN A 48 -2.68 3.02 -10.94
CA GLN A 48 -2.35 4.41 -11.27
C GLN A 48 -0.84 4.65 -11.45
N ARG A 49 -0.02 3.95 -10.66
CA ARG A 49 1.45 4.07 -10.71
C ARG A 49 2.09 3.14 -11.76
N ALA A 50 1.30 2.39 -12.52
CA ALA A 50 1.77 1.34 -13.43
C ALA A 50 2.82 0.42 -12.77
N ASN A 51 2.58 0.05 -11.51
CA ASN A 51 3.52 -0.71 -10.71
C ASN A 51 3.20 -2.21 -10.81
N ALA A 52 4.21 -3.02 -11.10
CA ALA A 52 4.08 -4.48 -11.24
C ALA A 52 4.00 -5.23 -9.90
N SER A 53 4.05 -4.51 -8.77
CA SER A 53 3.96 -5.10 -7.43
C SER A 53 2.56 -5.61 -7.15
N THR A 54 2.43 -6.70 -6.40
CA THR A 54 1.11 -7.20 -5.98
C THR A 54 0.60 -6.46 -4.74
N PRO A 55 -0.73 -6.28 -4.59
CA PRO A 55 -1.30 -5.61 -3.42
C PRO A 55 -0.89 -6.28 -2.09
N ASP A 56 -0.85 -7.61 -2.04
CA ASP A 56 -0.37 -8.35 -0.87
C ASP A 56 1.07 -8.01 -0.51
N SER A 57 1.96 -7.89 -1.51
CA SER A 57 3.37 -7.52 -1.28
C SER A 57 3.49 -6.11 -0.73
N VAL A 58 2.66 -5.18 -1.24
CA VAL A 58 2.58 -3.81 -0.72
C VAL A 58 2.09 -3.82 0.73
N ILE A 59 1.01 -4.55 1.03
CA ILE A 59 0.45 -4.62 2.39
C ILE A 59 1.46 -5.25 3.36
N ALA A 60 2.16 -6.30 2.95
CA ALA A 60 3.24 -6.90 3.73
C ALA A 60 4.40 -5.90 3.96
N PHE A 61 4.73 -5.09 2.95
CA PHE A 61 5.73 -4.03 3.08
C PHE A 61 5.27 -2.91 4.04
N LEU A 62 4.01 -2.48 3.97
CA LEU A 62 3.43 -1.50 4.90
C LEU A 62 3.42 -2.03 6.33
N LYS A 63 3.13 -3.32 6.53
CA LYS A 63 3.25 -3.99 7.84
C LYS A 63 4.69 -3.95 8.35
N LYS A 64 5.67 -4.29 7.50
CA LYS A 64 7.10 -4.24 7.85
C LYS A 64 7.55 -2.82 8.23
N LEU A 65 7.00 -1.80 7.59
CA LEU A 65 7.28 -0.40 7.91
C LEU A 65 6.52 0.13 9.14
N GLY A 66 5.66 -0.68 9.77
CA GLY A 66 4.81 -0.24 10.89
C GLY A 66 3.71 0.74 10.49
N ARG A 67 3.47 0.93 9.19
CA ARG A 67 2.46 1.84 8.63
C ARG A 67 1.07 1.25 8.63
N VAL A 68 0.96 -0.08 8.61
CA VAL A 68 -0.30 -0.81 8.68
C VAL A 68 -0.20 -1.85 9.78
N THR A 69 -1.12 -1.83 10.73
CA THR A 69 -1.28 -2.85 11.77
C THR A 69 -2.56 -3.61 11.52
N GLN A 70 -2.53 -4.94 11.60
CA GLN A 70 -3.75 -5.73 11.50
C GLN A 70 -4.37 -5.89 12.90
N GLU A 71 -5.60 -5.42 13.06
CA GLU A 71 -6.38 -5.50 14.29
C GLU A 71 -7.60 -6.41 14.00
N GLY A 72 -7.38 -7.73 14.10
CA GLY A 72 -8.37 -8.74 13.74
C GLY A 72 -8.70 -8.77 12.24
N ALA A 73 -9.98 -8.54 11.90
CA ALA A 73 -10.47 -8.46 10.51
C ALA A 73 -10.27 -7.08 9.85
N LYS A 74 -9.74 -6.11 10.60
CA LYS A 74 -9.51 -4.73 10.14
C LYS A 74 -8.02 -4.42 10.09
N TYR A 75 -7.68 -3.46 9.26
CA TYR A 75 -6.35 -2.89 9.11
C TYR A 75 -6.37 -1.46 9.60
N LYS A 76 -5.40 -1.12 10.44
CA LYS A 76 -5.22 0.20 11.01
C LYS A 76 -4.00 0.87 10.38
N LEU A 77 -4.21 1.99 9.72
CA LEU A 77 -3.18 2.87 9.19
C LEU A 77 -2.57 3.70 10.32
N SER A 78 -1.25 3.68 10.39
CA SER A 78 -0.44 4.50 11.28
C SER A 78 0.25 5.58 10.44
N ALA A 79 -0.14 6.83 10.71
CA ALA A 79 0.36 8.04 10.05
C ALA A 79 1.83 8.32 10.38
#